data_AF-A0A536Z4M1-F1
#
_entry.id   AF-A0A536Z4M1-F1
#
_cell.length_a   1.000
_cell.length_b   1.000
_cell.length_c   1.000
_cell.angle_alpha   90.00
_cell.angle_beta   90.00
_cell.angle_gamma   90.00
#
_symmetry.space_group_name_H-M   'P 1'
#
loop_
_entity.id
_entity.type
_entity.pdbx_description
1 polymer ?
#
loop_
_entity_poly.entity_id
_entity_poly.type
_entity_poly.pdbx_seq_one_letter_code
_entity_poly.pdbx_strand_id
1 'polypeptide(L)'
;MVKHLEGDRFPVGELDGTESERVKRVSDALIGAGLKSPILVDIRSEIWLKLWGNMSFNPISALTHATLVDICQESATRELAADMMREAQAVAEKLGVTFRVPL
;
A
#
# COMPACT_ATOMS: atom_id res chain seq x y z
N MET A 1 -20.80 20.70 2.88
CA MET A 1 -19.39 21.09 3.08
C MET A 1 -18.57 19.81 3.06
N VAL A 2 -17.62 19.66 2.13
CA VAL A 2 -16.71 18.51 2.12
C VAL A 2 -15.52 18.87 3.00
N LYS A 3 -15.19 18.03 3.99
CA LYS A 3 -14.08 18.25 4.91
C LYS A 3 -13.05 17.14 4.69
N HIS A 4 -11.86 17.51 4.23
CA HIS A 4 -10.74 16.59 4.08
C HIS A 4 -10.15 16.31 5.47
N LEU A 5 -10.18 15.04 5.89
CA LEU A 5 -9.74 14.65 7.23
C LEU A 5 -8.31 14.10 7.23
N GLU A 6 -7.96 13.26 6.25
CA GLU A 6 -6.64 12.65 6.12
C GLU A 6 -6.30 12.36 4.65
N GLY A 7 -5.01 12.27 4.34
CA GLY A 7 -4.50 11.76 3.07
C GLY A 7 -4.18 12.83 2.03
N ASP A 8 -3.22 13.71 2.32
CA ASP A 8 -2.69 14.66 1.32
C ASP A 8 -1.47 14.15 0.55
N ARG A 9 -0.97 12.94 0.86
CA ARG A 9 0.26 12.39 0.28
C ARG A 9 -0.03 11.39 -0.84
N PHE A 10 0.39 11.74 -2.06
CA PHE A 10 0.20 10.97 -3.28
C PHE A 10 1.54 10.72 -3.97
N PRO A 11 2.35 9.77 -3.46
CA PRO A 11 3.60 9.43 -4.11
C PRO A 11 3.38 8.91 -5.53
N VAL A 12 4.30 9.25 -6.43
CA VAL A 12 4.33 8.78 -7.81
C VAL A 12 5.71 8.23 -8.13
N GLY A 13 5.85 7.41 -9.15
CA GLY A 13 7.13 6.84 -9.54
C GLY A 13 7.03 6.04 -10.81
N GLU A 14 8.17 5.83 -11.47
CA GLU A 14 8.25 4.97 -12.64
C GLU A 14 8.33 3.49 -12.21
N LEU A 15 7.73 2.59 -13.00
CA LEU A 15 7.74 1.16 -12.69
C LEU A 15 9.12 0.51 -12.80
N ASP A 16 10.03 1.14 -13.56
CA ASP A 16 11.43 0.72 -13.71
C ASP A 16 12.39 1.49 -12.78
N GLY A 17 11.86 2.38 -11.94
CA GLY A 17 12.61 3.22 -11.01
C GLY A 17 13.39 4.37 -11.64
N THR A 18 13.20 4.65 -12.93
CA THR A 18 13.77 5.83 -13.56
C THR A 18 13.07 7.11 -13.10
N GLU A 19 13.72 8.26 -13.28
CA GLU A 19 13.09 9.57 -13.09
C GLU A 19 12.93 10.24 -14.46
N SER A 20 11.77 10.05 -15.08
CA SER A 20 11.45 10.62 -16.38
C SER A 20 10.78 11.99 -16.29
N GLU A 21 10.79 12.75 -17.38
CA GLU A 21 10.03 14.00 -17.47
C GLU A 21 8.52 13.79 -17.32
N ARG A 22 7.98 12.59 -17.57
CA ARG A 22 6.54 12.34 -17.40
C ARG A 22 6.16 12.30 -15.91
N VAL A 23 6.97 11.65 -15.07
CA VAL A 23 6.68 11.51 -13.64
C VAL A 23 6.85 12.84 -12.92
N LYS A 24 7.81 13.67 -13.36
CA LYS A 24 7.96 15.06 -12.90
C LYS A 24 6.71 15.89 -13.19
N ARG A 25 6.22 15.89 -14.43
CA ARG A 25 4.99 16.62 -14.79
C ARG A 25 3.77 16.20 -13.97
N VAL A 26 3.62 14.91 -13.68
CA VAL A 26 2.54 14.40 -12.82
C VAL A 26 2.71 14.90 -11.39
N SER A 27 3.93 14.79 -10.85
CA SER A 27 4.26 15.27 -9.52
C SER A 27 3.97 16.76 -9.35
N ASP A 28 4.43 17.58 -10.30
CA ASP A 28 4.22 19.03 -10.29
C ASP A 28 2.75 19.42 -10.38
N ALA A 29 1.97 18.68 -11.17
CA ALA A 29 0.52 18.90 -11.27
C ALA A 29 -0.20 18.61 -9.95
N LEU A 30 0.16 17.52 -9.25
CA LEU A 30 -0.40 17.18 -7.94
C LEU A 30 0.01 18.21 -6.88
N ILE A 31 1.28 18.65 -6.89
CA ILE A 31 1.78 19.71 -6.01
C ILE A 31 1.05 21.03 -6.26
N GLY A 32 0.83 21.40 -7.53
CA GLY A 32 0.06 22.59 -7.90
C GLY A 32 -1.40 22.56 -7.43
N ALA A 33 -1.96 21.36 -7.22
CA ALA A 33 -3.29 21.16 -6.64
C ALA A 33 -3.30 21.12 -5.10
N GLY A 34 -2.15 21.33 -4.45
CA GLY A 34 -2.03 21.34 -2.99
C GLY A 34 -1.76 19.97 -2.35
N LEU A 35 -1.41 18.95 -3.13
CA LEU A 35 -1.07 17.61 -2.64
C LEU A 35 0.45 17.46 -2.42
N LYS A 36 0.85 16.57 -1.51
CA LYS A 36 2.25 16.16 -1.32
C LYS A 36 2.56 14.97 -2.23
N SER A 37 3.27 15.19 -3.33
CA SER A 37 3.58 14.15 -4.31
C SER A 37 5.09 13.90 -4.43
N PRO A 38 5.73 13.11 -3.54
CA PRO A 38 7.13 12.74 -3.73
C PRO A 38 7.28 11.76 -4.90
N ILE A 39 8.34 11.91 -5.69
CA ILE A 39 8.73 10.92 -6.71
C ILE A 39 9.55 9.82 -6.03
N LEU A 40 9.12 8.57 -6.20
CA LEU A 40 9.73 7.39 -5.62
C LEU A 40 10.47 6.59 -6.67
N VAL A 41 11.71 6.23 -6.34
CA VAL A 41 12.54 5.31 -7.13
C VAL A 41 11.97 3.89 -7.10
N ASP A 42 11.37 3.48 -5.98
CA ASP A 42 10.78 2.15 -5.83
C ASP A 42 9.29 2.24 -5.50
N ILE A 43 8.51 2.69 -6.48
CA ILE A 43 7.04 2.75 -6.37
C ILE A 43 6.42 1.35 -6.28
N ARG A 44 7.08 0.33 -6.82
CA ARG A 44 6.58 -1.05 -6.81
C ARG A 44 6.49 -1.57 -5.38
N SER A 45 7.50 -1.33 -4.56
CA SER A 45 7.45 -1.73 -3.15
C SER A 45 6.36 -1.02 -2.36
N GLU A 46 6.05 0.25 -2.65
CA GLU A 46 4.92 0.95 -2.01
C GLU A 46 3.55 0.40 -2.45
N ILE A 47 3.41 0.06 -3.74
CA ILE A 47 2.19 -0.59 -4.26
C ILE A 47 1.96 -1.92 -3.55
N TRP A 48 3.01 -2.75 -3.46
CA TRP A 48 2.95 -4.03 -2.79
C TRP A 48 2.73 -3.92 -1.29
N LEU A 49 3.34 -2.96 -0.61
CA LEU A 49 3.09 -2.71 0.81
C LEU A 49 1.62 -2.38 1.08
N LYS A 50 0.98 -1.55 0.24
CA LYS A 50 -0.46 -1.29 0.35
C LYS A 50 -1.30 -2.52 0.03
N LEU A 51 -0.97 -3.25 -1.04
CA LEU A 51 -1.68 -4.46 -1.44
C LEU A 51 -1.61 -5.52 -0.35
N TRP A 52 -0.46 -5.66 0.31
CA TRP A 52 -0.18 -6.63 1.36
C TRP A 52 -1.19 -6.56 2.53
N GLY A 53 -1.46 -5.35 3.02
CA GLY A 53 -2.52 -5.14 4.01
C GLY A 53 -3.92 -5.34 3.42
N ASN A 54 -4.22 -4.68 2.30
CA ASN A 54 -5.56 -4.70 1.73
C ASN A 54 -6.04 -6.10 1.33
N MET A 55 -5.18 -6.91 0.73
CA MET A 55 -5.56 -8.25 0.28
C MET A 55 -5.77 -9.23 1.42
N SER A 56 -5.14 -8.99 2.57
CA SER A 56 -5.28 -9.83 3.76
C SER A 56 -6.47 -9.39 4.61
N PHE A 57 -6.58 -8.10 4.92
CA PHE A 57 -7.63 -7.61 5.82
C PHE A 57 -9.00 -7.46 5.13
N ASN A 58 -9.08 -6.98 3.88
CA ASN A 58 -10.37 -6.65 3.28
C ASN A 58 -11.29 -7.87 3.06
N PRO A 59 -10.79 -9.04 2.58
CA PRO A 59 -11.63 -10.22 2.45
C PRO A 59 -12.13 -10.75 3.80
N ILE A 60 -11.28 -10.74 4.83
CA ILE A 60 -11.67 -11.17 6.18
C ILE A 60 -12.75 -10.24 6.72
N SER A 61 -12.56 -8.93 6.64
CA SER A 61 -13.55 -7.93 7.06
C SER A 61 -14.88 -8.10 6.32
N ALA A 62 -14.85 -8.34 5.00
CA ALA A 62 -16.06 -8.51 4.20
C ALA A 62 -16.87 -9.76 4.60
N LEU A 63 -16.21 -10.86 4.98
CA LEU A 63 -16.88 -12.11 5.34
C LEU A 63 -17.33 -12.14 6.81
N THR A 64 -16.60 -11.47 7.70
CA THR A 64 -16.82 -11.55 9.15
C THR A 64 -17.54 -10.32 9.71
N HIS A 65 -17.54 -9.22 8.97
CA HIS A 65 -17.92 -7.88 9.44
C HIS A 65 -17.10 -7.38 10.64
N ALA A 66 -15.94 -8.01 10.90
CA ALA A 66 -15.03 -7.65 11.97
C ALA A 66 -14.25 -6.37 11.61
N THR A 67 -13.90 -5.58 12.63
CA THR A 67 -12.96 -4.47 12.45
C THR A 67 -11.52 -5.00 12.33
N LEU A 68 -10.59 -4.18 11.85
CA LEU A 68 -9.16 -4.56 11.81
C LEU A 68 -8.63 -4.91 13.22
N VAL A 69 -9.13 -4.25 14.26
CA VAL A 69 -8.75 -4.53 15.65
C VAL A 69 -9.25 -5.92 16.05
N ASP A 70 -10.50 -6.25 15.75
CA ASP A 70 -11.08 -7.56 16.05
C ASP A 70 -10.32 -8.69 15.34
N ILE A 71 -9.99 -8.48 14.05
CA ILE A 71 -9.22 -9.44 13.24
C ILE A 71 -7.87 -9.75 13.88
N CYS A 72 -7.17 -8.73 14.40
CA CYS A 72 -5.86 -8.88 15.03
C CYS A 72 -5.95 -9.48 16.44
N GLN A 73 -7.06 -9.30 17.15
CA GLN A 73 -7.24 -9.80 18.52
C GLN A 73 -7.69 -11.26 18.56
N GLU A 74 -8.54 -11.68 17.63
CA GLU A 74 -8.99 -13.07 17.49
C GLU A 74 -7.89 -13.94 16.87
N SER A 75 -7.52 -15.05 17.52
CA SER A 75 -6.37 -15.85 17.11
C SER A 75 -6.52 -16.45 15.72
N ALA A 76 -7.70 -16.97 15.40
CA ALA A 76 -7.93 -17.63 14.11
C ALA A 76 -7.83 -16.65 12.93
N THR A 77 -8.38 -15.44 13.07
CA THR A 77 -8.34 -14.43 12.01
C THR A 77 -6.98 -13.76 11.90
N ARG A 78 -6.26 -13.59 13.01
CA ARG A 78 -4.89 -13.09 13.00
C ARG A 78 -3.96 -14.06 12.28
N GLU A 79 -4.08 -15.36 12.57
CA GLU A 79 -3.28 -16.40 11.90
C GLU A 79 -3.60 -16.45 10.40
N LEU A 80 -4.88 -16.41 10.03
CA LEU A 80 -5.29 -16.35 8.63
C LEU A 80 -4.70 -15.12 7.91
N ALA A 81 -4.79 -13.93 8.51
CA ALA A 81 -4.22 -12.71 7.93
C ALA A 81 -2.70 -12.84 7.76
N ALA A 82 -2.00 -13.38 8.76
CA ALA A 82 -0.57 -13.63 8.71
C ALA A 82 -0.18 -14.60 7.58
N ASP A 83 -0.93 -15.67 7.37
CA ASP A 83 -0.67 -16.62 6.29
C ASP A 83 -0.88 -16.00 4.91
N MET A 84 -1.98 -15.25 4.71
CA MET A 84 -2.22 -14.49 3.48
C MET A 84 -1.10 -13.48 3.20
N MET A 85 -0.62 -12.79 4.24
CA MET A 85 0.51 -11.87 4.13
C MET A 85 1.80 -12.60 3.74
N ARG A 86 2.10 -13.78 4.30
CA ARG A 86 3.29 -14.56 3.91
C ARG A 86 3.25 -14.99 2.45
N GLU A 87 2.10 -15.46 1.97
CA GLU A 87 1.93 -15.84 0.56
C GLU A 87 2.15 -14.65 -0.37
N ALA A 88 1.54 -13.51 -0.07
CA ALA A 88 1.69 -12.29 -0.83
C ALA A 88 3.14 -11.77 -0.84
N GLN A 89 3.82 -11.83 0.30
CA GLN A 89 5.23 -11.47 0.41
C GLN A 89 6.11 -12.36 -0.48
N ALA A 90 5.89 -13.68 -0.46
CA ALA A 90 6.64 -14.62 -1.28
C ALA A 90 6.50 -14.34 -2.78
N VAL A 91 5.29 -13.99 -3.25
CA VAL A 91 5.04 -13.59 -4.65
C VAL A 91 5.76 -12.29 -4.99
N ALA A 92 5.62 -11.29 -4.14
CA ALA A 92 6.22 -9.97 -4.33
C ALA A 92 7.76 -10.03 -4.39
N GLU A 93 8.40 -10.78 -3.51
CA GLU A 93 9.85 -10.98 -3.49
C GLU A 93 10.35 -11.63 -4.79
N LYS A 94 9.59 -12.59 -5.36
CA LYS A 94 9.90 -13.16 -6.69
C LYS A 94 9.77 -12.14 -7.83
N LEU A 95 9.03 -11.06 -7.62
CA LEU A 95 8.87 -9.94 -8.54
C LEU A 95 9.84 -8.78 -8.26
N GLY A 96 10.83 -8.99 -7.39
CA GLY A 96 11.89 -8.03 -7.08
C GLY A 96 11.51 -6.97 -6.05
N VAL A 97 10.40 -7.15 -5.32
CA VAL A 97 9.94 -6.22 -4.29
C VAL A 97 10.64 -6.49 -2.96
N THR A 98 10.93 -5.43 -2.20
CA THR A 98 11.49 -5.53 -0.85
C THR A 98 10.56 -4.93 0.19
N PHE A 99 10.15 -5.73 1.18
CA PHE A 99 9.39 -5.22 2.32
C PHE A 99 10.34 -4.67 3.39
N ARG A 100 10.06 -3.45 3.85
CA ARG A 100 10.84 -2.78 4.90
C ARG A 100 10.28 -2.97 6.30
N VAL A 101 9.12 -3.63 6.40
CA VAL A 101 8.39 -3.89 7.64
C VAL A 101 8.29 -5.40 7.79
N PRO A 102 8.66 -5.96 8.95
CA PRO A 102 8.41 -7.37 9.22
C PRO A 102 6.90 -7.63 9.38
N LEU A 103 6.52 -8.89 9.25
CA LEU A 103 5.19 -9.37 9.66
C LEU A 103 5.04 -9.28 11.19
#